data_AF-A0A3M3RB48-F1
#
_entry.id   AF-A0A3M3RB48-F1
#
_cell.length_a   1.000
_cell.length_b   1.000
_cell.length_c   1.000
_cell.angle_alpha   90.00
_cell.angle_beta   90.00
_cell.angle_gamma   90.00
#
_symmetry.space_group_name_H-M   'P 1'
#
loop_
_entity.id
_entity.type
_entity.pdbx_description
1 polymer ?
#
loop_
_entity_poly.entity_id
_entity_poly.type
_entity_poly.pdbx_seq_one_letter_code
_entity_poly.pdbx_strand_id
1 'polypeptide(L)'
;MLSDSPGNDEIAMIDQDILSDDERNALHEVMLSPDRGAPQRVLIVDDDSDARELLAEILSLNDISCMTAPGGDSALKMIQTRQSIGLLITDLRMAPFDGLDLIRKVRESDRAELPIIIVSGDANVRDAIDAMHLSVVDFLLKPLNTKQLVKLVKRELGMS
;
A
#
# COMPACT_ATOMS: atom_id res chain seq x y z
N MET A 1 8.81 15.99 -61.62
CA MET A 1 8.04 14.73 -61.57
C MET A 1 8.84 13.79 -60.66
N LEU A 2 8.55 13.82 -59.36
CA LEU A 2 7.76 12.80 -58.62
C LEU A 2 8.52 11.46 -58.64
N SER A 3 9.39 11.16 -57.67
CA SER A 3 9.14 10.52 -56.36
C SER A 3 8.54 9.12 -56.48
N ASP A 4 9.27 8.09 -56.03
CA ASP A 4 8.74 7.06 -55.13
C ASP A 4 9.87 6.19 -54.57
N SER A 5 9.98 6.17 -53.24
CA SER A 5 10.48 5.04 -52.47
C SER A 5 9.28 4.37 -51.81
N PRO A 6 9.22 3.04 -51.72
CA PRO A 6 8.06 2.36 -51.17
C PRO A 6 8.04 2.48 -49.64
N GLY A 7 6.91 2.94 -49.11
CA GLY A 7 6.59 2.90 -47.69
C GLY A 7 6.40 1.45 -47.24
N ASN A 8 7.19 1.07 -46.25
CA ASN A 8 7.01 -0.15 -45.49
C ASN A 8 6.18 0.20 -44.25
N ASP A 9 4.86 0.10 -44.35
CA ASP A 9 3.92 0.17 -43.22
C ASP A 9 2.71 -0.74 -43.49
N GLU A 10 2.97 -2.04 -43.64
CA GLU A 10 1.95 -3.08 -43.47
C GLU A 10 2.05 -3.66 -42.06
N ILE A 11 1.53 -2.97 -41.04
CA ILE A 11 0.94 -3.62 -39.85
C ILE A 11 -0.26 -2.79 -39.35
N ALA A 12 -1.42 -3.44 -39.38
CA ALA A 12 -2.63 -3.18 -38.58
C ALA A 12 -3.53 -1.99 -38.97
N MET A 13 -4.23 -2.15 -40.10
CA MET A 13 -5.66 -1.84 -40.14
C MET A 13 -6.40 -2.79 -39.16
N ILE A 14 -6.77 -2.31 -37.97
CA ILE A 14 -7.88 -2.85 -37.18
C ILE A 14 -8.69 -1.66 -36.65
N ASP A 15 -9.83 -1.43 -37.32
CA ASP A 15 -11.03 -0.69 -36.94
C ASP A 15 -10.88 0.64 -36.20
N GLN A 16 -10.77 1.72 -36.98
CA GLN A 16 -11.02 3.08 -36.50
C GLN A 16 -12.51 3.46 -36.37
N ASP A 17 -13.46 2.57 -36.68
CA ASP A 17 -14.87 2.95 -36.92
C ASP A 17 -15.93 2.30 -35.99
N ILE A 18 -15.55 1.62 -34.90
CA ILE A 18 -16.52 0.90 -34.04
C ILE A 18 -17.00 1.71 -32.82
N LEU A 19 -16.29 2.76 -32.43
CA LEU A 19 -16.59 3.50 -31.20
C LEU A 19 -16.86 4.96 -31.51
N SER A 20 -18.06 5.42 -31.12
CA SER A 20 -18.41 6.83 -31.16
C SER A 20 -17.47 7.67 -30.30
N ASP A 21 -17.37 8.96 -30.56
CA ASP A 21 -16.53 9.87 -29.78
C ASP A 21 -16.93 9.89 -28.30
N ASP A 22 -18.22 9.67 -28.00
CA ASP A 22 -18.72 9.54 -26.62
C ASP A 22 -18.27 8.22 -25.96
N GLU A 23 -18.24 7.10 -26.71
CA GLU A 23 -17.73 5.83 -26.21
C GLU A 23 -16.22 5.84 -26.04
N ARG A 24 -15.48 6.48 -26.98
CA ARG A 24 -14.04 6.73 -26.83
C ARG A 24 -13.76 7.62 -25.64
N ASN A 25 -14.52 8.70 -25.45
CA ASN A 25 -14.36 9.57 -24.29
C ASN A 25 -14.73 8.84 -22.99
N ALA A 26 -15.76 8.01 -22.96
CA ALA A 26 -16.11 7.20 -21.80
C ALA A 26 -15.03 6.14 -21.49
N LEU A 27 -14.51 5.45 -22.51
CA LEU A 27 -13.39 4.51 -22.37
C LEU A 27 -12.11 5.22 -21.92
N HIS A 28 -11.82 6.39 -22.49
CA HIS A 28 -10.67 7.20 -22.14
C HIS A 28 -10.82 7.84 -20.75
N GLU A 29 -12.03 8.19 -20.31
CA GLU A 29 -12.32 8.66 -18.96
C GLU A 29 -12.23 7.52 -17.93
N VAL A 30 -12.58 6.30 -18.32
CA VAL A 30 -12.31 5.08 -17.51
C VAL A 30 -10.82 4.77 -17.46
N MET A 31 -10.08 4.91 -18.56
CA MET A 31 -8.64 4.62 -18.65
C MET A 31 -7.73 5.72 -18.08
N LEU A 32 -8.15 6.99 -18.09
CA LEU A 32 -7.41 8.14 -17.55
C LEU A 32 -7.96 8.66 -16.22
N SER A 33 -8.88 7.93 -15.60
CA SER A 33 -9.15 8.14 -14.19
C SER A 33 -7.84 7.92 -13.41
N PRO A 34 -7.29 8.92 -12.69
CA PRO A 34 -6.23 8.62 -11.73
C PRO A 34 -6.88 7.74 -10.66
N ASP A 35 -6.56 6.44 -10.70
CA ASP A 35 -6.83 5.44 -9.66
C ASP A 35 -8.09 5.74 -8.82
N ARG A 36 -9.28 5.48 -9.38
CA ARG A 36 -10.53 5.62 -8.60
C ARG A 36 -10.60 4.52 -7.53
N GLY A 37 -10.06 4.82 -6.35
CA GLY A 37 -10.90 4.85 -5.15
C GLY A 37 -10.66 3.81 -4.06
N ALA A 38 -9.76 2.84 -4.22
CA ALA A 38 -9.34 1.99 -3.10
C ALA A 38 -7.99 2.47 -2.59
N PRO A 39 -7.78 2.59 -1.26
CA PRO A 39 -6.47 2.90 -0.75
C PRO A 39 -5.57 1.66 -0.97
N GLN A 40 -4.61 1.75 -1.89
CA GLN A 40 -3.83 0.59 -2.36
C GLN A 40 -2.41 0.50 -1.79
N ARG A 41 -2.00 1.45 -0.95
CA ARG A 41 -0.62 1.50 -0.47
C ARG A 41 -0.48 1.03 0.96
N VAL A 42 0.60 0.31 1.22
CA VAL A 42 1.03 -0.04 2.57
C VAL A 42 1.94 1.06 3.10
N LEU A 43 1.63 1.61 4.28
CA LEU A 43 2.58 2.40 5.05
C LEU A 43 3.34 1.46 5.98
N ILE A 44 4.67 1.45 5.89
CA ILE A 44 5.55 0.69 6.75
C ILE A 44 6.24 1.65 7.73
N VAL A 45 6.12 1.36 9.02
CA VAL A 45 6.69 2.15 10.10
C VAL A 45 7.58 1.25 10.96
N ASP A 46 8.87 1.53 10.94
CA ASP A 46 9.90 0.83 11.68
C ASP A 46 11.05 1.85 11.81
N ASP A 47 11.75 1.93 12.95
CA ASP A 47 12.87 2.87 13.12
C ASP A 47 14.16 2.35 12.49
N ASP A 48 14.30 1.03 12.37
CA ASP A 48 15.38 0.37 11.65
C ASP A 48 15.20 0.57 10.13
N SER A 49 16.14 1.29 9.49
CA SER A 49 16.09 1.54 8.05
C SER A 49 16.18 0.27 7.22
N ASP A 50 17.03 -0.67 7.63
CA ASP A 50 17.33 -1.87 6.86
C ASP A 50 16.14 -2.82 6.91
N ALA A 51 15.52 -2.97 8.10
CA ALA A 51 14.30 -3.75 8.26
C ALA A 51 13.14 -3.14 7.46
N ARG A 52 12.98 -1.82 7.50
CA ARG A 52 11.95 -1.07 6.78
C ARG A 52 12.10 -1.20 5.26
N GLU A 53 13.31 -1.06 4.75
CA GLU A 53 13.63 -1.16 3.32
C GLU A 53 13.47 -2.60 2.81
N LEU A 54 13.96 -3.59 3.55
CA LEU A 54 13.79 -5.00 3.23
C LEU A 54 12.30 -5.37 3.12
N LEU A 55 11.48 -4.90 4.08
CA LEU A 55 10.06 -5.17 4.05
C LEU A 55 9.36 -4.51 2.86
N ALA A 56 9.74 -3.27 2.54
CA ALA A 56 9.25 -2.57 1.35
C ALA A 56 9.62 -3.31 0.06
N GLU A 57 10.85 -3.82 -0.04
CA GLU A 57 11.31 -4.61 -1.19
C GLU A 57 10.52 -5.91 -1.33
N ILE A 58 10.31 -6.66 -0.24
CA ILE A 58 9.51 -7.88 -0.23
C ILE A 58 8.10 -7.62 -0.75
N LEU A 59 7.44 -6.56 -0.28
CA LEU A 59 6.10 -6.20 -0.72
C LEU A 59 6.10 -5.72 -2.19
N SER A 60 7.08 -4.92 -2.59
CA SER A 60 7.23 -4.45 -3.98
C SER A 60 7.44 -5.59 -4.96
N LEU A 61 8.21 -6.63 -4.61
CA LEU A 61 8.39 -7.84 -5.43
C LEU A 61 7.09 -8.64 -5.62
N ASN A 62 6.05 -8.33 -4.84
CA ASN A 62 4.73 -8.94 -4.91
C ASN A 62 3.66 -7.96 -5.44
N ASP A 63 4.10 -6.91 -6.16
CA ASP A 63 3.28 -5.86 -6.79
C ASP A 63 2.50 -5.00 -5.80
N ILE A 64 2.96 -4.90 -4.54
CA ILE A 64 2.32 -4.10 -3.50
C ILE A 64 3.07 -2.77 -3.36
N SER A 65 2.37 -1.67 -3.65
CA SER A 65 2.93 -0.33 -3.51
C SER A 65 3.12 0.05 -2.05
N CYS A 66 4.30 0.55 -1.71
CA CYS A 66 4.67 0.87 -0.33
C CYS A 66 5.05 2.33 -0.14
N MET A 67 4.91 2.79 1.10
CA MET A 67 5.37 4.05 1.62
C MET A 67 6.05 3.78 2.95
N THR A 68 7.08 4.53 3.29
CA THR A 68 7.87 4.26 4.50
C THR A 68 7.92 5.49 5.40
N ALA A 69 7.97 5.24 6.70
CA ALA A 69 8.13 6.26 7.74
C ALA A 69 9.08 5.73 8.82
N PRO A 70 10.09 6.50 9.26
CA PRO A 70 11.03 6.05 10.30
C PRO A 70 10.46 6.13 11.73
N GLY A 71 9.20 6.56 11.90
CA GLY A 71 8.60 6.65 13.23
C GLY A 71 7.20 7.28 13.24
N GLY A 72 6.59 7.25 14.42
CA GLY A 72 5.18 7.56 14.65
C GLY A 72 4.73 8.94 14.15
N ASP A 73 5.49 10.01 14.41
CA ASP A 73 5.09 11.37 14.01
C ASP A 73 5.02 11.54 12.49
N SER A 74 6.03 11.01 11.78
CA SER A 74 6.05 11.03 10.32
C SER A 74 4.95 10.15 9.73
N ALA A 75 4.69 8.99 10.34
CA ALA A 75 3.62 8.09 9.96
C ALA A 75 2.25 8.74 10.12
N LEU A 76 1.98 9.36 11.27
CA LEU A 76 0.71 10.03 11.56
C LEU A 76 0.43 11.15 10.57
N LYS A 77 1.44 11.98 10.27
CA LYS A 77 1.33 13.03 9.25
C LYS A 77 1.01 12.45 7.88
N MET A 78 1.62 11.33 7.49
CA MET A 78 1.34 10.66 6.22
C MET A 78 -0.07 10.08 6.18
N ILE A 79 -0.51 9.41 7.25
CA ILE A 79 -1.87 8.86 7.38
C ILE A 79 -2.93 9.94 7.24
N GLN A 80 -2.72 11.12 7.85
CA GLN A 80 -3.65 12.25 7.78
C GLN A 80 -3.70 12.90 6.38
N THR A 81 -2.56 12.97 5.70
CA THR A 81 -2.45 13.73 4.44
C THR A 81 -2.59 12.89 3.18
N ARG A 82 -2.48 11.56 3.29
CA ARG A 82 -2.43 10.66 2.12
C ARG A 82 -3.51 9.57 2.21
N GLN A 83 -4.65 9.84 1.60
CA GLN A 83 -5.79 8.92 1.55
C GLN A 83 -5.50 7.61 0.80
N SER A 84 -4.43 7.55 0.00
CA SER A 84 -3.99 6.34 -0.71
C SER A 84 -3.46 5.23 0.20
N ILE A 85 -3.20 5.51 1.48
CA ILE A 85 -2.68 4.52 2.45
C ILE A 85 -3.83 3.63 2.90
N GLY A 86 -3.82 2.37 2.44
CA GLY A 86 -4.87 1.39 2.71
C GLY A 86 -4.58 0.48 3.86
N LEU A 87 -3.32 0.36 4.25
CA LEU A 87 -2.89 -0.51 5.33
C LEU A 87 -1.66 0.07 6.02
N LEU A 88 -1.59 -0.08 7.34
CA LEU A 88 -0.43 0.24 8.16
C LEU A 88 0.25 -1.05 8.63
N ILE A 89 1.55 -1.17 8.41
CA ILE A 89 2.41 -2.12 9.11
C ILE A 89 3.30 -1.31 10.04
N THR A 90 3.31 -1.64 11.33
CA THR A 90 4.15 -0.95 12.32
C THR A 90 4.91 -1.92 13.22
N ASP A 91 6.16 -1.59 13.55
CA ASP A 91 6.81 -2.15 14.73
C ASP A 91 6.19 -1.55 16.00
N LEU A 92 6.26 -2.28 17.12
CA LEU A 92 5.95 -1.77 18.45
C LEU A 92 7.13 -1.06 19.09
N ARG A 93 8.34 -1.60 18.88
CA ARG A 93 9.54 -1.07 19.53
C ARG A 93 10.25 -0.14 18.57
N MET A 94 9.87 1.13 18.60
CA MET A 94 10.63 2.18 17.94
C MET A 94 11.10 3.16 19.02
N ALA A 95 12.40 3.43 19.13
CA ALA A 95 12.86 4.45 20.05
C ALA A 95 12.88 5.81 19.33
N PRO A 96 12.30 6.90 19.85
CA PRO A 96 11.67 7.07 21.18
C PRO A 96 10.14 6.87 21.22
N PHE A 97 9.50 6.35 20.16
CA PHE A 97 8.05 6.29 20.01
C PHE A 97 7.47 4.88 20.05
N ASP A 98 6.60 4.59 21.02
CA ASP A 98 5.90 3.30 21.07
C ASP A 98 4.93 3.15 19.89
N GLY A 99 5.04 2.05 19.14
CA GLY A 99 4.09 1.72 18.07
C GLY A 99 2.65 1.58 18.57
N LEU A 100 2.44 1.18 19.84
CA LEU A 100 1.11 1.18 20.44
C LEU A 100 0.51 2.59 20.52
N ASP A 101 1.32 3.62 20.80
CA ASP A 101 0.86 5.00 20.83
C ASP A 101 0.49 5.51 19.44
N LEU A 102 1.23 5.12 18.40
CA LEU A 102 0.84 5.39 17.01
C LEU A 102 -0.54 4.79 16.72
N ILE A 103 -0.76 3.53 17.08
CA ILE A 103 -2.03 2.83 16.85
C ILE A 103 -3.18 3.54 17.57
N ARG A 104 -3.00 3.89 18.85
CA ARG A 104 -4.00 4.65 19.62
C ARG A 104 -4.37 5.96 18.92
N LYS A 105 -3.37 6.74 18.50
CA LYS A 105 -3.59 8.00 17.76
C LYS A 105 -4.31 7.79 16.43
N VAL A 106 -4.01 6.71 15.71
CA VAL A 106 -4.74 6.38 14.46
C VAL A 106 -6.19 6.03 14.76
N ARG A 107 -6.47 5.25 15.81
CA ARG A 107 -7.83 4.91 16.27
C ARG A 107 -8.63 6.10 16.77
N GLU A 108 -7.97 7.16 17.24
CA GLU A 108 -8.59 8.43 17.64
C GLU A 108 -8.76 9.44 16.49
N SER A 109 -8.33 9.08 15.27
CA SER A 109 -8.36 9.97 14.10
C SER A 109 -9.49 9.61 13.11
N ASP A 110 -9.70 10.44 12.08
CA ASP A 110 -10.59 10.15 10.95
C ASP A 110 -10.21 8.88 10.16
N ARG A 111 -9.04 8.29 10.46
CA ARG A 111 -8.52 7.04 9.88
C ARG A 111 -8.65 5.86 10.85
N ALA A 112 -9.58 5.91 11.81
CA ALA A 112 -9.77 4.87 12.82
C ALA A 112 -9.97 3.46 12.24
N GLU A 113 -10.61 3.34 11.08
CA GLU A 113 -10.87 2.07 10.39
C GLU A 113 -9.68 1.57 9.54
N LEU A 114 -8.55 2.27 9.50
CA LEU A 114 -7.37 1.83 8.76
C LEU A 114 -6.93 0.45 9.30
N PRO A 115 -6.81 -0.59 8.46
CA PRO A 115 -6.29 -1.89 8.91
C PRO A 115 -4.82 -1.75 9.31
N ILE A 116 -4.49 -2.35 10.45
CA ILE A 116 -3.16 -2.27 11.06
C ILE A 116 -2.66 -3.68 11.30
N ILE A 117 -1.45 -3.98 10.83
CA ILE A 117 -0.71 -5.20 11.15
C ILE A 117 0.49 -4.79 12.01
N ILE A 118 0.67 -5.45 13.14
CA ILE A 118 1.86 -5.27 13.97
C ILE A 118 2.91 -6.30 13.58
N VAL A 119 4.16 -5.85 13.46
CA VAL A 119 5.32 -6.69 13.17
C VAL A 119 6.41 -6.35 14.18
N SER A 120 6.62 -7.20 15.19
CA SER A 120 7.60 -6.91 16.26
C SER A 120 8.53 -8.09 16.52
N GLY A 121 9.81 -7.81 16.73
CA GLY A 121 10.80 -8.78 17.20
C GLY A 121 10.95 -8.81 18.72
N ASP A 122 10.42 -7.81 19.41
CA ASP A 122 10.47 -7.67 20.86
C ASP A 122 9.08 -7.29 21.38
N ALA A 123 8.30 -8.32 21.68
CA ALA A 123 6.97 -8.17 22.25
C ALA A 123 6.73 -9.20 23.34
N ASN A 124 6.01 -8.77 24.37
CA ASN A 124 5.56 -9.62 25.46
C ASN A 124 4.05 -9.88 25.36
N VAL A 125 3.55 -10.77 26.23
CA VAL A 125 2.13 -11.15 26.28
C VAL A 125 1.22 -9.93 26.51
N ARG A 126 1.68 -8.95 27.29
CA ARG A 126 0.90 -7.74 27.57
C ARG A 126 0.75 -6.88 26.33
N ASP A 127 1.80 -6.72 25.53
CA ASP A 127 1.73 -5.98 24.27
C ASP A 127 0.73 -6.60 23.30
N ALA A 128 0.73 -7.92 23.19
CA ALA A 128 -0.21 -8.64 22.33
C ALA A 128 -1.66 -8.43 22.80
N ILE A 129 -1.91 -8.50 24.12
CA ILE A 129 -3.23 -8.20 24.71
C ILE A 129 -3.64 -6.75 24.46
N ASP A 130 -2.74 -5.80 24.67
CA ASP A 130 -3.00 -4.37 24.47
C ASP A 130 -3.31 -4.09 22.98
N ALA A 131 -2.58 -4.72 22.05
CA ALA A 131 -2.84 -4.63 20.62
C ALA A 131 -4.21 -5.20 20.21
N MET A 132 -4.62 -6.33 20.80
CA MET A 132 -5.94 -6.92 20.52
C MET A 132 -7.08 -5.98 20.90
N HIS A 133 -6.95 -5.22 21.99
CA HIS A 133 -7.94 -4.22 22.39
C HIS A 133 -8.03 -3.02 21.42
N LEU A 134 -7.03 -2.84 20.54
CA LEU A 134 -6.98 -1.77 19.54
C LEU A 134 -7.50 -2.21 18.17
N SER A 135 -8.15 -3.38 18.07
CA SER A 135 -8.74 -3.90 16.82
C SER A 135 -7.73 -3.91 15.66
N VAL A 136 -6.53 -4.44 15.90
CA VAL A 136 -5.55 -4.71 14.83
C VAL A 136 -5.95 -5.94 14.03
N VAL A 137 -5.53 -6.00 12.77
CA VAL A 137 -5.79 -7.13 11.87
C VAL A 137 -5.04 -8.37 12.35
N ASP A 138 -3.75 -8.21 12.65
CA ASP A 138 -2.92 -9.31 13.10
C ASP A 138 -1.69 -8.78 13.87
N PHE A 139 -1.09 -9.68 14.65
CA PHE A 139 0.14 -9.46 15.39
C PHE A 139 1.15 -10.53 14.98
N LEU A 140 2.21 -10.13 14.28
CA LEU A 140 3.23 -11.02 13.75
C LEU A 140 4.56 -10.84 14.50
N LEU A 141 5.12 -11.93 14.99
CA LEU A 141 6.45 -11.94 15.60
C LEU A 141 7.54 -12.10 14.55
N LYS A 142 8.63 -11.32 14.66
CA LYS A 142 9.88 -11.59 13.92
C LYS A 142 10.52 -12.88 14.50
N PRO A 143 11.10 -13.78 13.68
CA PRO A 143 11.29 -13.69 12.23
C PRO A 143 10.00 -13.90 11.45
N LEU A 144 9.76 -13.03 10.47
CA LEU A 144 8.52 -13.00 9.69
C LEU A 144 8.44 -14.14 8.67
N ASN A 145 7.27 -14.77 8.62
CA ASN A 145 6.88 -15.55 7.45
C ASN A 145 6.38 -14.59 6.34
N THR A 146 7.26 -14.26 5.40
CA THR A 146 6.97 -13.30 4.32
C THR A 146 5.80 -13.71 3.44
N LYS A 147 5.62 -15.01 3.18
CA LYS A 147 4.48 -15.53 2.39
C LYS A 147 3.15 -15.29 3.10
N GLN A 148 3.12 -15.51 4.42
CA GLN A 148 1.94 -15.24 5.24
C GLN A 148 1.62 -13.75 5.25
N LEU A 149 2.64 -12.90 5.45
CA LEU A 149 2.45 -11.45 5.46
C LEU A 149 1.94 -10.93 4.11
N VAL A 150 2.53 -11.34 2.99
CA VAL A 150 2.08 -10.93 1.66
C VAL A 150 0.62 -11.34 1.42
N LYS A 151 0.25 -12.58 1.77
CA LYS A 151 -1.14 -13.04 1.65
C LYS A 151 -2.09 -12.20 2.50
N LEU A 152 -1.68 -11.86 3.72
CA LEU A 152 -2.44 -11.03 4.64
C LEU A 152 -2.64 -9.63 4.07
N VAL A 153 -1.56 -8.98 3.63
CA VAL A 153 -1.61 -7.64 3.02
C VAL A 153 -2.49 -7.61 1.78
N LYS A 154 -2.33 -8.58 0.85
CA LYS A 154 -3.17 -8.66 -0.35
C LYS A 154 -4.65 -8.77 -0.01
N ARG A 155 -5.00 -9.60 0.99
CA ARG A 155 -6.38 -9.73 1.47
C ARG A 155 -6.93 -8.40 1.99
N GLU A 156 -6.19 -7.70 2.84
CA GLU A 156 -6.64 -6.43 3.42
C GLU A 156 -6.71 -5.29 2.39
N LEU A 157 -5.89 -5.32 1.35
CA LEU A 157 -5.95 -4.39 0.22
C LEU A 157 -6.98 -4.80 -0.85
N GLY A 158 -7.68 -5.93 -0.70
CA GLY A 158 -8.62 -6.44 -1.70
C GLY A 158 -7.96 -6.93 -3.00
N MET A 159 -6.67 -7.22 -2.98
CA MET A 159 -5.91 -7.74 -4.12
C MET A 159 -6.14 -9.26 -4.22
N SER A 160 -6.78 -9.69 -5.31
CA SER A 160 -7.12 -11.10 -5.60
C SER A 160 -5.95 -11.83 -6.25
#